data_AF-R9J2U8-F1
#
_entry.id   AF-R9J2U8-F1
#
_cell.length_a   1.000
_cell.length_b   1.000
_cell.length_c   1.000
_cell.angle_alpha   90.00
_cell.angle_beta   90.00
_cell.angle_gamma   90.00
#
_symmetry.space_group_name_H-M   'P 1'
#
loop_
_entity.id
_entity.type
_entity.pdbx_description
1 polymer ?
#
loop_
_entity_poly.entity_id
_entity_poly.type
_entity_poly.pdbx_seq_one_letter_code
_entity_poly.pdbx_strand_id
1 'polypeptide(L)'
;MAEAFKDADIVYPKSWAPFAAMEKRTELYGNGDTEGIKALEKELLAQNAQHKDWACTEELMASTKDGKALYMHCLPADISGVSCEEGEVDASVFDRYRNPLYKEASFKPYIIAAMIFLAKFADLTDILKKLEEQKTPRTFE
;
A
#
# COMPACT_ATOMS: atom_id res chain seq x y z
N MET A 1 -2.35 18.09 -1.30
CA MET A 1 -3.06 16.86 -1.73
C MET A 1 -4.18 17.15 -2.74
N ALA A 2 -5.04 18.16 -2.51
CA ALA A 2 -6.22 18.45 -3.34
C ALA A 2 -5.98 18.53 -4.87
N GLU A 3 -4.90 19.17 -5.33
CA GLU A 3 -4.59 19.26 -6.76
C GLU A 3 -4.47 17.89 -7.43
N ALA A 4 -3.87 16.91 -6.75
CA ALA A 4 -3.67 15.56 -7.29
C ALA A 4 -4.95 14.70 -7.23
N PHE A 5 -5.91 15.05 -6.37
CA PHE A 5 -7.19 14.35 -6.27
C PHE A 5 -8.20 14.84 -7.32
N LYS A 6 -8.11 16.12 -7.69
CA LYS A 6 -9.03 16.72 -8.64
C LYS A 6 -9.06 15.95 -9.96
N ASP A 7 -10.25 15.52 -10.37
CA ASP A 7 -10.51 14.78 -11.62
C ASP A 7 -9.74 13.44 -11.76
N ALA A 8 -9.15 12.94 -10.67
CA ALA A 8 -8.40 11.68 -10.68
C ALA A 8 -9.33 10.48 -10.92
N ASP A 9 -8.90 9.51 -11.74
CA ASP A 9 -9.58 8.22 -11.91
C ASP A 9 -9.24 7.23 -10.78
N ILE A 10 -8.03 7.34 -10.22
CA ILE A 10 -7.45 6.44 -9.20
C ILE A 10 -6.70 7.31 -8.20
N VAL A 11 -6.79 6.97 -6.91
CA VAL A 11 -6.00 7.61 -5.85
C VAL A 11 -5.27 6.54 -5.03
N TYR A 12 -4.01 6.80 -4.69
CA TYR A 12 -3.18 5.94 -3.85
C TYR A 12 -2.48 6.76 -2.76
N PRO A 13 -3.22 7.25 -1.75
CA PRO A 13 -2.65 8.01 -0.65
C PRO A 13 -2.06 7.05 0.39
N LYS A 14 -0.74 7.12 0.59
CA LYS A 14 -0.01 6.35 1.60
C LYS A 14 1.12 7.21 2.15
N SER A 15 1.39 7.12 3.45
CA SER A 15 2.53 7.83 4.05
C SER A 15 3.87 7.14 3.75
N TRP A 16 4.95 7.93 3.67
CA TRP A 16 6.33 7.44 3.64
C TRP A 16 7.27 8.42 4.34
N ALA A 17 8.36 7.90 4.91
CA ALA A 17 9.42 8.74 5.48
C ALA A 17 10.28 9.39 4.36
N PRO A 18 10.76 10.63 4.54
CA PRO A 18 11.66 11.27 3.57
C PRO A 18 12.89 10.42 3.28
N PHE A 19 13.30 10.35 2.01
CA PHE A 19 14.47 9.55 1.59
C PHE A 19 15.75 9.90 2.35
N ALA A 20 16.06 11.20 2.49
CA ALA A 20 17.23 11.67 3.22
C ALA A 20 17.21 11.26 4.70
N ALA A 21 16.02 11.21 5.33
CA ALA A 21 15.90 10.73 6.70
C ALA A 21 16.17 9.22 6.79
N MET A 22 15.76 8.45 5.78
CA MET A 22 16.06 7.02 5.69
C MET A 22 17.56 6.74 5.45
N GLU A 23 18.27 7.58 4.70
CA GLU A 23 19.73 7.51 4.58
C GLU A 23 20.41 7.71 5.94
N LYS A 24 20.06 8.80 6.64
CA LYS A 24 20.57 9.09 7.99
C LYS A 24 20.23 7.96 8.97
N ARG A 25 19.01 7.42 8.92
CA ARG A 25 18.61 6.28 9.76
C ARG A 25 19.49 5.05 9.50
N THR A 26 19.80 4.77 8.24
CA THR A 26 20.68 3.66 7.84
C THR A 26 22.11 3.85 8.34
N GLU A 27 22.65 5.06 8.24
CA GLU A 27 23.97 5.39 8.77
C GLU A 27 24.05 5.22 10.30
N LEU A 28 23.09 5.81 11.03
CA LEU A 28 23.01 5.69 12.48
C LEU A 28 22.91 4.22 12.91
N TYR A 29 22.08 3.42 12.21
CA TYR A 29 21.95 1.99 12.46
C TYR A 29 23.25 1.23 12.17
N GLY A 30 23.93 1.53 11.05
CA GLY A 30 25.22 0.93 10.71
C GLY A 30 26.31 1.21 11.75
N ASN A 31 26.24 2.37 12.41
CA ASN A 31 27.15 2.77 13.49
C ASN A 31 26.72 2.24 14.89
N GLY A 32 25.57 1.56 14.99
CA GLY A 32 25.02 1.09 16.27
C GLY A 32 24.46 2.21 17.17
N ASP A 33 24.24 3.41 16.63
CA ASP A 33 23.78 4.58 17.38
C ASP A 33 22.27 4.56 17.61
N THR A 34 21.86 3.84 18.64
CA THR A 34 20.44 3.71 19.02
C THR A 34 19.85 5.03 19.54
N GLU A 35 20.63 5.87 20.22
CA GLU A 35 20.14 7.15 20.74
C GLU A 35 19.94 8.17 19.61
N GLY A 36 20.84 8.18 18.62
CA GLY A 36 20.68 8.96 17.40
C GLY A 36 19.41 8.58 16.62
N ILE A 37 19.09 7.28 16.54
CA ILE A 37 17.84 6.81 15.89
C ILE A 37 16.61 7.34 16.64
N LYS A 38 16.57 7.22 17.98
CA LYS A 38 15.44 7.74 18.78
C LYS A 38 15.25 9.25 18.58
N ALA A 39 16.35 10.00 18.53
CA ALA A 39 16.31 11.44 18.28
C ALA A 39 15.75 11.76 16.89
N LEU A 40 16.20 11.05 15.86
CA LEU A 40 15.69 11.18 14.48
C LEU A 40 14.20 10.83 14.39
N GLU A 41 13.76 9.72 15.00
CA GLU A 41 12.36 9.30 14.95
C GLU A 41 11.44 10.30 15.65
N LYS A 42 11.90 10.92 16.76
CA LYS A 42 11.18 12.01 17.42
C LYS A 42 11.07 13.27 16.54
N GLU A 43 12.12 13.61 15.81
CA GLU A 43 12.12 14.71 14.84
C GLU A 43 11.09 14.45 13.73
N LEU A 44 11.06 13.24 13.17
CA LEU A 44 10.14 12.86 12.10
C LEU A 44 8.67 12.85 12.55
N LEU A 45 8.38 12.43 13.79
CA LEU A 45 7.03 12.55 14.37
C LEU A 45 6.59 14.02 14.53
N ALA A 46 7.51 14.91 14.92
CA ALA A 46 7.19 16.34 14.99
C ALA A 46 7.02 16.97 13.60
N GLN A 47 7.75 16.48 12.60
CA GLN A 47 7.65 16.93 11.22
C GLN A 47 6.33 16.49 10.59
N ASN A 48 5.97 15.20 10.66
CA ASN A 48 4.75 14.70 10.02
C ASN A 48 3.47 15.23 10.67
N ALA A 49 3.51 15.58 11.97
CA ALA A 49 2.40 16.21 12.67
C ALA A 49 2.01 17.59 12.11
N GLN A 50 2.89 18.24 11.32
CA GLN A 50 2.60 19.49 10.62
C GLN A 50 1.77 19.28 9.33
N HIS A 51 1.54 18.03 8.94
CA HIS A 51 0.88 17.64 7.70
C HIS A 51 -0.31 16.70 7.95
N LYS A 52 -0.97 16.80 9.12
CA LYS A 52 -2.15 16.00 9.47
C LYS A 52 -3.35 16.23 8.54
N ASP A 53 -3.35 17.34 7.79
CA ASP A 53 -4.31 17.64 6.74
C ASP A 53 -4.19 16.69 5.52
N TRP A 54 -3.13 15.87 5.45
CA TRP A 54 -2.88 14.93 4.36
C TRP A 54 -3.56 13.58 4.61
N ALA A 55 -4.89 13.60 4.68
CA ALA A 55 -5.73 12.41 4.81
C ALA A 55 -6.67 12.25 3.61
N CYS A 56 -6.95 11.01 3.21
CA CYS A 56 -7.94 10.68 2.19
C CYS A 56 -9.35 10.79 2.76
N THR A 57 -9.91 12.00 2.68
CA THR A 57 -11.24 12.32 3.24
C THR A 57 -12.37 12.15 2.22
N GLU A 58 -13.62 12.09 2.68
CA GLU A 58 -14.80 12.15 1.79
C GLU A 58 -14.81 13.42 0.92
N GLU A 59 -14.38 14.56 1.46
CA GLU A 59 -14.31 15.83 0.72
C GLU A 59 -13.32 15.73 -0.46
N LEU A 60 -12.13 15.16 -0.22
CA LEU A 60 -11.16 14.94 -1.28
C LEU A 60 -11.67 13.94 -2.30
N MET A 61 -12.30 12.84 -1.86
CA MET A 61 -12.88 11.84 -2.76
C MET A 61 -13.99 12.44 -3.65
N ALA A 62 -14.80 13.37 -3.13
CA ALA A 62 -15.83 14.06 -3.90
C ALA A 62 -15.26 14.92 -5.05
N SER A 63 -14.01 15.38 -4.93
CA SER A 63 -13.32 16.15 -5.99
C SER A 63 -12.72 15.28 -7.11
N THR A 64 -12.69 13.96 -6.92
CA THR A 64 -12.19 13.02 -7.92
C THR A 64 -13.16 12.87 -9.08
N LYS A 65 -12.74 12.17 -10.14
CA LYS A 65 -13.60 11.92 -11.29
C LYS A 65 -14.87 11.20 -10.86
N ASP A 66 -16.02 11.79 -11.20
CA ASP A 66 -17.36 11.36 -10.78
C ASP A 66 -17.54 11.21 -9.25
N GLY A 67 -16.64 11.79 -8.44
CA GLY A 67 -16.63 11.66 -6.98
C GLY A 67 -16.37 10.24 -6.48
N LYS A 68 -15.78 9.36 -7.30
CA LYS A 68 -15.69 7.92 -7.01
C LYS A 68 -14.43 7.25 -7.57
N ALA A 69 -13.31 7.96 -7.64
CA ALA A 69 -12.03 7.35 -8.02
C ALA A 69 -11.79 6.01 -7.32
N LEU A 70 -11.11 5.08 -7.98
CA LEU A 70 -10.70 3.85 -7.31
C LEU A 70 -9.68 4.19 -6.23
N TYR A 71 -10.08 4.04 -4.97
CA TYR A 71 -9.17 4.11 -3.84
C TYR A 71 -8.35 2.81 -3.76
N MET A 72 -7.03 2.95 -3.76
CA MET A 72 -6.07 1.85 -3.62
C MET A 72 -5.17 2.06 -2.41
N HIS A 73 -4.84 0.96 -1.72
CA HIS A 73 -3.91 0.97 -0.61
C HIS A 73 -3.41 -0.44 -0.30
N CYS A 74 -2.11 -0.58 -0.02
CA CYS A 74 -1.46 -1.90 0.10
C CYS A 74 -1.88 -2.73 1.33
N LEU A 75 -2.53 -2.09 2.30
CA LEU A 75 -2.84 -2.61 3.64
C LEU A 75 -1.58 -2.89 4.51
N PRO A 76 -1.71 -2.83 5.85
CA PRO A 76 -2.80 -2.16 6.58
C PRO A 76 -2.78 -0.64 6.32
N ALA A 77 -3.94 0.02 6.40
CA ALA A 77 -4.07 1.48 6.37
C ALA A 77 -4.24 2.00 7.79
N ASP A 78 -3.78 3.22 8.05
CA ASP A 78 -4.10 3.93 9.29
C ASP A 78 -5.46 4.63 9.14
N ILE A 79 -6.50 4.06 9.75
CA ILE A 79 -7.89 4.49 9.60
C ILE A 79 -8.26 5.40 10.76
N SER A 80 -8.57 6.67 10.46
CA SER A 80 -8.96 7.69 11.43
C SER A 80 -10.19 7.23 12.24
N GLY A 81 -10.09 7.31 13.57
CA GLY A 81 -11.13 6.90 14.51
C GLY A 81 -11.30 5.38 14.68
N VAL A 82 -10.48 4.55 14.02
CA VAL A 82 -10.55 3.08 14.12
C VAL A 82 -9.23 2.48 14.59
N SER A 83 -8.15 2.62 13.82
CA SER A 83 -6.82 2.11 14.20
C SER A 83 -5.95 3.15 14.90
N CYS A 84 -6.27 4.43 14.71
CA CYS A 84 -5.58 5.58 15.28
C CYS A 84 -6.55 6.77 15.40
N GLU A 85 -6.17 7.81 16.14
CA GLU A 85 -6.99 9.02 16.27
C GLU A 85 -7.08 9.78 14.95
N GLU A 86 -5.93 10.04 14.30
CA GLU A 86 -5.79 10.70 13.00
C GLU A 86 -4.87 9.85 12.12
N GLY A 87 -5.33 9.48 10.93
CA GLY A 87 -4.63 8.55 10.03
C GLY A 87 -4.66 8.97 8.56
N GLU A 88 -4.42 8.00 7.68
CA GLU A 88 -4.29 8.16 6.24
C GLU A 88 -5.64 8.30 5.52
N VAL A 89 -6.74 7.79 6.08
CA VAL A 89 -8.04 7.69 5.40
C VAL A 89 -9.21 7.73 6.39
N ASP A 90 -10.31 8.35 5.97
CA ASP A 90 -11.58 8.32 6.71
C ASP A 90 -12.16 6.90 6.75
N ALA A 91 -12.77 6.52 7.87
CA ALA A 91 -13.39 5.20 8.03
C ALA A 91 -14.44 4.90 6.95
N SER A 92 -15.27 5.88 6.58
CA SER A 92 -16.32 5.70 5.56
C SER A 92 -15.74 5.49 4.15
N VAL A 93 -14.65 6.19 3.81
CA VAL A 93 -13.94 5.99 2.54
C VAL A 93 -13.34 4.58 2.52
N PHE A 94 -12.62 4.19 3.57
CA PHE A 94 -12.03 2.85 3.66
C PHE A 94 -13.09 1.75 3.51
N ASP A 95 -14.21 1.86 4.26
CA ASP A 95 -15.27 0.86 4.24
C ASP A 95 -15.96 0.75 2.89
N ARG A 96 -16.17 1.87 2.18
CA ARG A 96 -16.74 1.89 0.82
C ARG A 96 -15.87 1.11 -0.17
N TYR A 97 -14.55 1.13 -0.01
CA TYR A 97 -13.60 0.47 -0.92
C TYR A 97 -12.96 -0.81 -0.35
N ARG A 98 -13.42 -1.31 0.80
CA ARG A 98 -12.86 -2.50 1.46
C ARG A 98 -12.81 -3.73 0.56
N ASN A 99 -13.87 -4.02 -0.20
CA ASN A 99 -13.90 -5.15 -1.14
C ASN A 99 -12.88 -4.96 -2.29
N PRO A 100 -12.82 -3.81 -3.00
CA PRO A 100 -11.74 -3.50 -3.92
C PRO A 100 -10.33 -3.68 -3.33
N LEU A 101 -10.06 -3.18 -2.11
CA LEU A 101 -8.76 -3.29 -1.45
C LEU A 101 -8.37 -4.75 -1.18
N TYR A 102 -9.31 -5.56 -0.71
CA TYR A 102 -9.05 -6.98 -0.47
C TYR A 102 -8.84 -7.73 -1.78
N LYS A 103 -9.56 -7.33 -2.84
CA LYS A 103 -9.34 -7.88 -4.17
C LYS A 103 -7.97 -7.47 -4.73
N GLU A 104 -7.54 -6.22 -4.55
CA GLU A 104 -6.19 -5.73 -4.88
C GLU A 104 -5.12 -6.61 -4.21
N ALA A 105 -5.21 -6.80 -2.89
CA ALA A 105 -4.26 -7.62 -2.14
C ALA A 105 -4.22 -9.08 -2.60
N SER A 106 -5.35 -9.61 -3.10
CA SER A 106 -5.44 -11.01 -3.57
C SER A 106 -4.54 -11.34 -4.77
N PHE A 107 -4.06 -10.33 -5.51
CA PHE A 107 -3.18 -10.55 -6.67
C PHE A 107 -1.73 -10.82 -6.29
N LYS A 108 -1.25 -10.31 -5.13
CA LYS A 108 0.17 -10.41 -4.74
C LYS A 108 0.72 -11.85 -4.73
N PRO A 109 -0.01 -12.87 -4.21
CA PRO A 109 0.45 -14.26 -4.28
C PRO A 109 0.65 -14.77 -5.71
N TYR A 110 -0.26 -14.43 -6.63
CA TYR A 110 -0.19 -14.86 -8.02
C TYR A 110 0.92 -14.16 -8.79
N ILE A 111 1.19 -12.88 -8.52
CA ILE A 111 2.30 -12.14 -9.12
C ILE A 111 3.64 -12.75 -8.71
N ILE A 112 3.83 -13.07 -7.42
CA ILE A 112 5.05 -13.74 -6.95
C ILE A 112 5.20 -15.13 -7.59
N ALA A 113 4.11 -15.89 -7.71
CA ALA A 113 4.13 -17.19 -8.38
C ALA A 113 4.53 -17.06 -9.86
N ALA A 114 4.00 -16.05 -10.56
CA ALA A 114 4.35 -15.77 -11.95
C ALA A 114 5.83 -15.39 -12.10
N MET A 115 6.37 -14.57 -11.21
CA MET A 115 7.80 -14.22 -11.18
C MET A 115 8.68 -15.48 -11.04
N ILE A 116 8.34 -16.38 -10.11
CA ILE A 116 9.05 -17.65 -9.93
C ILE A 116 8.94 -18.51 -11.18
N PHE A 117 7.74 -18.63 -11.75
CA PHE A 117 7.45 -19.48 -12.90
C PHE A 117 8.23 -19.02 -14.14
N LEU A 118 8.23 -17.71 -14.43
CA LEU A 118 9.02 -17.09 -15.49
C LEU A 118 10.53 -17.30 -15.34
N ALA A 119 11.03 -17.32 -14.11
CA ALA A 119 12.46 -17.53 -13.84
C ALA A 119 12.89 -19.00 -13.89
N LYS A 120 11.94 -19.96 -13.82
CA LYS A 120 12.25 -21.39 -13.72
C LYS A 120 12.03 -22.19 -15.00
N PHE A 121 11.19 -21.70 -15.92
CA PHE A 121 10.86 -22.43 -17.14
C PHE A 121 11.12 -21.57 -18.38
N ALA A 122 11.67 -22.18 -19.41
CA ALA A 122 11.92 -21.49 -20.68
C ALA A 122 10.66 -21.40 -21.55
N ASP A 123 9.85 -22.47 -21.59
CA ASP A 123 8.57 -22.51 -22.31
C ASP A 123 7.41 -22.65 -21.32
N LEU A 124 6.87 -21.50 -20.90
CA LEU A 124 5.76 -21.45 -19.96
C LEU A 124 4.45 -21.94 -20.59
N THR A 125 4.30 -21.76 -21.90
CA THR A 125 3.03 -22.09 -22.58
C THR A 125 2.84 -23.60 -22.60
N ASP A 126 3.90 -24.35 -22.89
CA ASP A 126 3.89 -25.82 -22.81
C ASP A 126 3.62 -26.32 -21.37
N ILE A 127 4.28 -25.74 -20.36
CA ILE A 127 4.08 -26.16 -18.96
C ILE A 127 2.65 -25.87 -18.50
N LEU A 128 2.08 -24.71 -18.82
CA LEU A 128 0.70 -24.38 -18.45
C LEU A 128 -0.31 -25.33 -19.13
N LYS A 129 -0.11 -25.65 -20.41
CA LYS A 129 -0.94 -26.66 -21.10
C LYS A 129 -0.85 -28.03 -20.45
N LYS A 130 0.34 -28.48 -20.08
CA LYS A 130 0.53 -29.76 -19.38
C LYS A 130 -0.18 -29.79 -18.02
N LEU A 131 -0.13 -28.70 -17.25
CA LEU A 131 -0.84 -28.59 -15.97
C LEU A 131 -2.36 -28.60 -16.17
N GLU A 132 -2.85 -27.91 -17.20
CA GLU A 132 -4.27 -27.91 -17.58
C GLU A 132 -4.75 -29.31 -18.01
N GLU A 133 -3.96 -30.03 -18.81
CA GLU A 133 -4.28 -31.39 -19.27
C GLU A 133 -4.26 -32.42 -18.14
N GLN A 134 -3.30 -32.30 -17.21
CA GLN A 134 -3.17 -33.19 -16.06
C GLN A 134 -4.35 -33.08 -15.09
N LYS A 135 -4.98 -31.91 -14.97
CA LYS A 135 -6.16 -31.65 -14.11
C LYS A 135 -6.00 -32.19 -12.69
N THR A 136 -4.79 -32.13 -12.14
CA THR A 136 -4.52 -32.67 -10.80
C THR A 136 -5.34 -31.87 -9.78
N PRO A 137 -6.18 -32.53 -8.96
CA PRO A 137 -7.01 -31.83 -8.00
C PRO A 137 -6.14 -31.13 -6.95
N ARG A 138 -6.42 -29.84 -6.71
CA ARG A 138 -5.73 -29.04 -5.68
C ARG A 138 -6.03 -29.56 -4.27
N THR A 139 -7.24 -30.07 -4.05
CA THR A 139 -7.73 -30.60 -2.77
C THR A 139 -7.94 -32.09 -2.92
N PHE A 140 -7.35 -32.89 -2.04
CA PHE A 140 -7.54 -34.34 -1.99
C PHE A 140 -8.71 -34.66 -1.05
N GLU A 141 -9.55 -35.63 -1.44
CA GLU A 141 -10.60 -36.19 -0.59
C GLU A 141 -10.04 -37.27 0.35
#